data_AF-A0A7Y7TR84-F1
#
_entry.id   AF-A0A7Y7TR84-F1
#
_cell.length_a   1.000
_cell.length_b   1.000
_cell.length_c   1.000
_cell.angle_alpha   90.00
_cell.angle_beta   90.00
_cell.angle_gamma   90.00
#
_symmetry.space_group_name_H-M   'P 1'
#
loop_
_entity.id
_entity.type
_entity.pdbx_description
1 polymer ?
#
loop_
_entity_poly.entity_id
_entity_poly.type
_entity_poly.pdbx_seq_one_letter_code
_entity_poly.pdbx_strand_id
1 'polypeptide(L)' 'MEYYNYGFWGMHFGWWLIWGVLLFWIFATPYNIPGQRTKENTALDILKKRFATGQINNEEYLEKKKILEG' A
#
# COMPACT_ATOMS: atom_id res chain seq x y z
N MET A 1 25.39 -39.90 28.84
CA MET A 1 25.86 -38.98 27.79
C MET A 1 24.70 -38.78 26.84
N GLU A 2 24.03 -37.62 26.81
CA GLU A 2 23.08 -37.24 25.72
C GLU A 2 22.46 -35.82 25.89
N TYR A 3 23.15 -34.87 26.52
CA TYR A 3 22.62 -33.51 26.77
C TYR A 3 23.19 -32.43 25.84
N TYR A 4 23.84 -32.80 24.73
CA TYR A 4 24.53 -31.84 23.85
C TYR A 4 23.91 -31.70 22.44
N ASN A 5 22.79 -32.37 22.15
CA ASN A 5 22.20 -32.35 20.79
C ASN A 5 20.95 -31.45 20.65
N TYR A 6 20.45 -30.86 21.73
CA TYR A 6 19.30 -29.94 21.67
C TYR A 6 19.64 -28.50 21.25
N GLY A 7 20.92 -28.12 21.28
CA GLY A 7 21.35 -26.75 20.97
C GLY A 7 21.40 -26.40 19.48
N PHE A 8 21.61 -27.38 18.60
CA PHE A 8 21.82 -27.11 17.18
C PHE A 8 20.51 -27.05 16.37
N TRP A 9 19.51 -27.87 16.75
CA TRP A 9 18.21 -27.90 16.08
C TRP A 9 17.26 -26.80 16.55
N GLY A 10 17.26 -26.46 17.85
CA GLY A 10 16.36 -25.45 18.42
C GLY A 10 16.68 -24.03 17.93
N MET A 11 17.96 -23.72 17.72
CA MET A 11 18.40 -22.39 17.34
C MET A 11 18.07 -22.08 15.87
N HIS A 12 18.16 -23.08 14.98
CA HIS A 12 17.86 -22.92 13.56
C HIS A 12 16.35 -22.87 13.29
N PHE A 13 15.56 -23.74 13.92
CA PHE A 13 14.10 -23.76 13.74
C PHE A 13 13.40 -22.52 14.32
N GLY A 14 13.85 -22.04 15.49
CA GLY A 14 13.33 -20.80 16.07
C GLY A 14 13.58 -19.58 15.17
N TRP A 15 14.77 -19.52 14.54
CA TRP A 15 15.12 -18.46 13.60
C TRP A 15 14.26 -18.48 12.34
N TRP A 16 14.01 -19.66 11.76
CA TRP A 16 13.11 -19.81 10.61
C TRP A 16 11.68 -19.37 10.91
N LEU A 17 11.20 -19.58 12.14
CA LEU A 17 9.87 -19.15 12.56
C LEU A 17 9.75 -17.61 12.59
N ILE A 18 10.80 -16.91 13.03
CA ILE A 18 10.87 -15.44 13.01
C ILE A 18 10.82 -14.90 11.57
N TRP A 19 11.61 -15.49 10.65
CA TRP A 19 11.57 -15.12 9.23
C TRP A 19 10.22 -15.43 8.57
N GLY A 20 9.61 -16.56 8.91
CA GLY A 20 8.29 -16.95 8.42
C GLY A 20 7.20 -15.97 8.83
N VAL A 21 7.21 -15.52 10.10
CA VAL A 21 6.28 -14.51 10.60
C VAL A 21 6.54 -13.15 9.95
N LEU A 22 7.80 -12.72 9.80
CA LEU A 22 8.13 -11.47 9.11
C LEU A 22 7.64 -11.46 7.66
N LEU A 23 7.89 -12.54 6.91
CA LEU A 23 7.42 -12.68 5.52
C LEU A 23 5.90 -12.69 5.46
N PHE A 24 5.24 -13.43 6.34
CA PHE A 24 3.79 -13.44 6.42
C PHE A 24 3.24 -12.04 6.75
N TRP A 25 3.87 -11.31 7.66
CA TRP A 25 3.50 -9.93 8.04
C TRP A 25 3.62 -8.95 6.87
N ILE A 26 4.62 -9.12 5.99
CA ILE A 26 4.80 -8.31 4.78
C ILE A 26 3.61 -8.47 3.82
N PHE A 27 3.06 -9.67 3.68
CA PHE A 27 1.88 -9.94 2.84
C PHE A 27 0.55 -9.66 3.55
N ALA A 28 0.47 -9.91 4.86
CA ALA A 28 -0.75 -9.77 5.66
C ALA A 28 -1.01 -8.33 6.10
N THR A 29 0.04 -7.49 6.16
CA THR A 29 -0.18 -6.05 6.21
C THR A 29 -0.62 -5.65 4.82
N PRO A 30 -1.89 -5.24 4.61
CA PRO A 30 -2.17 -4.41 3.46
C PRO A 30 -1.27 -3.20 3.69
N TYR A 31 -0.13 -3.17 3.00
CA TYR A 31 0.68 -1.98 2.87
C TYR A 31 -0.26 -0.98 2.21
N ASN A 32 -1.03 -0.30 3.05
CA ASN A 32 -1.72 0.92 2.73
C ASN A 32 -0.58 1.91 2.62
N ILE A 33 0.16 1.80 1.51
CA ILE A 33 1.29 2.66 1.18
C ILE A 33 0.72 4.06 1.43
N PRO A 34 1.24 4.84 2.40
CA PRO A 34 0.72 6.16 2.74
C PRO A 34 1.15 7.17 1.66
N GLY A 35 0.80 6.84 0.42
CA GLY A 35 1.52 7.18 -0.81
C GLY A 35 1.27 6.16 -1.93
N GLN A 36 0.30 5.23 -1.79
CA GLN A 36 -0.27 4.52 -2.91
C GLN A 36 -1.01 5.58 -3.72
N ARG A 37 -0.22 6.25 -4.56
CA ARG A 37 -0.62 7.02 -5.73
C ARG A 37 -1.29 6.10 -6.76
N THR A 38 -2.12 5.15 -6.33
CA THR A 38 -2.82 4.22 -7.21
C THR A 38 -3.97 4.90 -7.96
N LYS A 39 -4.21 6.20 -7.74
CA LYS A 39 -5.17 7.01 -8.52
C LYS A 39 -4.75 8.44 -8.84
N GLU A 40 -3.53 8.88 -8.55
CA GLU A 40 -3.08 10.27 -8.90
C GLU A 40 -2.99 10.52 -10.42
N ASN A 41 -3.16 9.50 -11.25
CA ASN A 41 -3.25 9.64 -12.71
C ASN A 41 -4.68 9.49 -13.26
N THR A 42 -5.71 9.39 -12.42
CA THR A 42 -7.07 9.49 -12.95
C THR A 42 -7.33 10.94 -13.33
N ALA A 43 -7.86 11.18 -14.53
CA ALA A 43 -8.17 12.53 -15.03
C ALA A 43 -9.02 13.37 -14.04
N LEU A 44 -9.82 12.70 -13.20
CA LEU A 44 -10.59 13.31 -12.11
C LEU A 44 -9.71 13.97 -11.02
N ASP A 45 -8.55 13.40 -10.69
CA ASP A 45 -7.65 13.94 -9.67
C ASP A 45 -6.93 15.20 -10.18
N ILE A 46 -6.48 15.16 -11.44
CA ILE A 46 -5.93 16.32 -12.16
C ILE A 46 -6.99 17.43 -12.25
N LEU A 47 -8.25 17.08 -12.56
CA LEU A 47 -9.36 18.01 -12.62
C LEU A 47 -9.62 18.66 -11.26
N LYS A 48 -9.64 17.88 -10.18
CA LYS A 48 -9.85 18.35 -8.80
C LYS A 48 -8.73 19.26 -8.33
N LYS A 49 -7.48 18.93 -8.68
CA LYS A 49 -6.32 19.78 -8.40
C LYS A 49 -6.42 21.14 -9.10
N ARG A 50 -6.85 21.18 -10.37
CA ARG A 50 -7.06 22.42 -11.13
C ARG A 50 -8.22 23.27 -10.58
N PHE A 51 -9.27 22.62 -10.07
CA PHE A 51 -10.35 23.31 -9.37
C PHE A 51 -9.87 23.92 -8.06
N ALA A 52 -9.09 23.17 -7.26
CA ALA A 52 -8.53 23.66 -6.00
C ALA A 52 -7.53 24.81 -6.19
N THR A 53 -6.81 24.85 -7.32
CA THR A 53 -5.94 25.97 -7.68
C THR A 53 -6.69 27.17 -8.27
N GLY A 54 -8.01 27.08 -8.44
CA GLY A 54 -8.83 28.16 -9.02
C GLY A 54 -8.62 28.37 -10.51
N GLN A 55 -7.99 27.41 -11.22
CA GLN A 55 -7.74 27.50 -12.66
C GLN A 55 -8.98 27.20 -13.51
N ILE A 56 -9.99 26.54 -12.92
CA ILE A 56 -11.26 26.22 -13.57
C ILE A 56 -12.43 26.61 -12.68
N ASN A 57 -13.54 27.01 -13.29
CA ASN A 57 -14.77 27.35 -12.57
C ASN A 57 -15.56 26.09 -12.17
N ASN A 58 -16.51 26.24 -11.24
CA ASN A 58 -17.35 25.15 -10.75
C ASN A 58 -18.14 24.46 -11.87
N GLU A 59 -18.64 25.23 -12.83
CA GLU A 59 -19.40 24.73 -13.99
C GLU A 59 -18.53 23.82 -14.87
N GLU A 60 -17.33 24.28 -15.22
CA GLU A 60 -16.38 23.54 -16.05
C GLU A 60 -15.88 22.27 -15.34
N TYR A 61 -15.74 22.32 -14.01
CA TYR A 61 -15.43 21.14 -13.20
C TYR A 61 -16.57 20.11 -13.26
N LEU A 62 -17.83 20.52 -13.13
CA LEU A 62 -18.99 19.63 -13.16
C LEU A 62 -19.16 18.94 -14.52
N GLU A 63 -19.00 19.68 -15.62
CA GLU A 63 -19.06 19.11 -16.96
C GLU A 63 -17.97 18.05 -17.18
N LYS A 64 -16.71 18.39 -16.87
CA LYS A 64 -15.58 17.47 -17.04
C LYS A 64 -15.68 16.26 -16.10
N LYS A 65 -16.19 16.44 -14.88
CA LYS A 65 -16.44 15.33 -13.94
C LYS A 65 -17.47 14.35 -14.52
N LYS A 66 -18.57 14.86 -15.08
CA LYS A 66 -19.63 14.05 -15.67
C LYS A 66 -19.17 13.27 -16.90
N ILE A 67 -18.31 13.85 -17.73
CA ILE A 67 -17.69 13.20 -18.89
C ILE A 67 -16.71 12.09 -18.46
N LEU A 68 -16.00 12.29 -17.35
CA LEU A 68 -15.01 11.33 -16.85
C LEU A 68 -15.62 10.19 -16.02
N GLU A 69 -16.82 10.39 -15.49
CA GLU A 69 -17.59 9.37 -14.74
C GLU A 69 -18.57 8.57 -15.62
N GLY A 70 -18.87 9.04 -16.84
CA GLY A 70 -19.82 8.41 -17.79
C GLY A 70 -19.12 7.61 -18.87
#